data_AF-A0A7C2LJA3-F1
#
_entry.id   AF-A0A7C2LJA3-F1
#
_cell.length_a   1.000
_cell.length_b   1.000
_cell.length_c   1.000
_cell.angle_alpha   90.00
_cell.angle_beta   90.00
_cell.angle_gamma   90.00
#
_symmetry.space_group_name_H-M   'P 1'
#
loop_
_entity.id
_entity.type
_entity.pdbx_description
1 polymer ?
#
loop_
_entity_poly.entity_id
_entity_poly.type
_entity_poly.pdbx_seq_one_letter_code
_entity_poly.pdbx_strand_id
1 'polypeptide(L)'
;MMTEKVSPIELREKMLSLRDRLRDILENLRTFVEVEDYSFIEKAKQLCEGLDGKELSGFKDLKNNVEAIYLAYREAGGKIDTDTHAHLVSQAVYAIVRTNILLTGLEFKVKRMRGF
;
A
#
# COMPACT_ATOMS: atom_id res chain seq x y z
N MET A 1 -24.91 -20.91 13.07
CA MET A 1 -23.91 -20.43 12.09
C MET A 1 -22.60 -21.12 12.40
N MET A 2 -22.19 -22.11 11.61
CA MET A 2 -20.85 -22.68 11.73
C MET A 2 -19.88 -21.71 11.08
N THR A 3 -18.99 -21.12 11.86
CA THR A 3 -17.81 -20.44 11.33
C THR A 3 -16.90 -21.51 10.75
N GLU A 4 -16.86 -21.64 9.43
CA GLU A 4 -15.83 -22.44 8.75
C GLU A 4 -14.47 -21.95 9.23
N LYS A 5 -13.76 -22.81 9.96
CA LYS A 5 -12.38 -22.54 10.36
C LYS A 5 -11.54 -22.62 9.08
N VAL A 6 -11.16 -21.47 8.55
CA VAL A 6 -10.19 -21.34 7.46
C VAL A 6 -8.97 -22.20 7.79
N SER A 7 -8.53 -23.03 6.84
CA SER A 7 -7.36 -23.88 7.03
C SER A 7 -6.10 -23.04 7.25
N PRO A 8 -5.15 -23.47 8.10
CA PRO A 8 -3.87 -22.77 8.28
C PRO A 8 -3.12 -22.52 6.96
N ILE A 9 -3.26 -23.43 5.98
CA ILE A 9 -2.67 -23.31 4.64
C ILE A 9 -3.33 -22.16 3.86
N GLU A 10 -4.66 -22.13 3.81
CA GLU A 10 -5.43 -21.09 3.12
C GLU A 10 -5.16 -19.70 3.71
N LEU A 11 -5.09 -19.61 5.05
CA LEU A 11 -4.74 -18.37 5.73
C LEU A 11 -3.33 -17.90 5.34
N ARG A 12 -2.37 -18.82 5.27
CA ARG A 12 -1.00 -18.50 4.87
C ARG A 12 -0.92 -18.02 3.43
N GLU A 13 -1.63 -18.65 2.50
CA GLU A 13 -1.72 -18.23 1.11
C GLU A 13 -2.34 -16.83 0.98
N LYS A 14 -3.42 -16.56 1.72
CA LYS A 14 -4.03 -15.23 1.80
C LYS A 14 -3.03 -14.17 2.27
N MET A 15 -2.24 -14.47 3.31
CA MET A 15 -1.23 -13.54 3.84
C MET A 15 -0.09 -13.28 2.84
N LEU A 16 0.33 -14.31 2.08
CA LEU A 16 1.33 -14.16 1.02
C LEU A 16 0.79 -13.29 -0.12
N SER A 17 -0.46 -13.51 -0.53
CA SER A 17 -1.12 -12.68 -1.55
C SER A 17 -1.25 -11.22 -1.11
N LEU A 18 -1.64 -10.96 0.15
CA LEU A 18 -1.66 -9.60 0.72
C LEU A 18 -0.26 -8.95 0.69
N ARG A 19 0.78 -9.72 1.04
CA ARG A 19 2.16 -9.23 1.01
C ARG A 19 2.58 -8.84 -0.40
N ASP A 20 2.32 -9.69 -1.39
CA ASP A 20 2.75 -9.42 -2.77
C ASP A 20 2.04 -8.18 -3.32
N ARG A 21 0.75 -8.00 -3.05
CA ARG A 21 0.03 -6.76 -3.41
C ARG A 21 0.56 -5.50 -2.70
N LEU A 22 0.98 -5.60 -1.44
CA LEU A 22 1.64 -4.49 -0.76
C LEU A 22 3.02 -4.16 -1.35
N ARG A 23 3.74 -5.16 -1.88
CA ARG A 23 4.99 -4.92 -2.61
C ARG A 23 4.73 -4.17 -3.91
N ASP A 24 3.65 -4.48 -4.62
CA ASP A 24 3.27 -3.75 -5.82
C ASP A 24 2.95 -2.27 -5.50
N ILE A 25 2.23 -2.02 -4.41
CA ILE A 25 1.98 -0.64 -3.92
C ILE A 25 3.29 0.06 -3.58
N LEU A 26 4.18 -0.61 -2.83
CA LEU A 26 5.49 -0.06 -2.46
C LEU A 26 6.31 0.31 -3.68
N GLU A 27 6.36 -0.57 -4.69
CA GLU A 27 7.16 -0.36 -5.89
C GLU A 27 6.66 0.86 -6.66
N ASN A 28 5.35 0.97 -6.90
CA ASN A 28 4.78 2.13 -7.57
C ASN A 28 5.07 3.45 -6.82
N LEU A 29 4.97 3.46 -5.48
CA LEU A 29 5.31 4.66 -4.70
C LEU A 29 6.80 5.03 -4.83
N ARG A 30 7.70 4.04 -4.83
CA ARG A 30 9.15 4.26 -5.01
C ARG A 30 9.46 4.77 -6.42
N THR A 31 8.85 4.17 -7.44
CA THR A 31 9.05 4.60 -8.82
C THR A 31 8.55 6.03 -9.01
N PHE A 32 7.42 6.42 -8.43
CA PHE A 32 6.99 7.83 -8.42
C PHE A 32 8.06 8.77 -7.86
N VAL A 33 8.65 8.44 -6.70
CA VAL A 33 9.69 9.28 -6.08
C VAL A 33 10.96 9.34 -6.93
N GLU A 34 11.27 8.28 -7.69
CA GLU A 34 12.49 8.19 -8.50
C GLU A 34 12.38 8.91 -9.85
N VAL A 35 11.24 8.77 -10.53
CA VAL A 35 11.08 9.27 -11.91
C VAL A 35 10.06 10.42 -12.03
N GLU A 36 9.45 10.82 -10.91
CA GLU A 36 8.47 11.91 -10.79
C GLU A 36 7.24 11.77 -11.70
N ASP A 37 6.91 10.54 -12.13
CA ASP A 37 5.74 10.23 -12.94
C ASP A 37 4.52 9.88 -12.06
N TYR A 38 3.53 10.75 -12.06
CA TYR A 38 2.28 10.59 -11.30
C TYR A 38 1.41 9.41 -11.77
N SER A 39 1.67 8.82 -12.94
CA SER A 39 1.00 7.59 -13.37
C SER A 39 1.20 6.44 -12.37
N PHE A 40 2.33 6.44 -11.64
CA PHE A 40 2.60 5.46 -10.59
C PHE A 40 1.78 5.72 -9.31
N ILE A 41 1.42 6.98 -9.01
CA ILE A 41 0.47 7.28 -7.93
C ILE A 41 -0.93 6.76 -8.28
N GLU A 42 -1.38 6.95 -9.52
CA GLU A 42 -2.67 6.43 -9.97
C GLU A 42 -2.74 4.89 -9.84
N LYS A 43 -1.67 4.19 -10.26
CA LYS A 43 -1.55 2.73 -10.11
C LYS A 43 -1.56 2.32 -8.63
N ALA A 44 -0.79 2.99 -7.77
CA ALA A 44 -0.76 2.70 -6.34
C ALA A 44 -2.16 2.88 -5.70
N LYS A 45 -2.90 3.92 -6.11
CA LYS A 45 -4.27 4.17 -5.66
C LYS A 45 -5.21 3.04 -6.08
N GLN A 46 -5.17 2.63 -7.34
CA GLN A 46 -5.97 1.49 -7.84
C GLN A 46 -5.67 0.18 -7.09
N LEU A 47 -4.40 -0.09 -6.81
CA LEU A 47 -3.99 -1.25 -6.02
C LEU A 47 -4.53 -1.18 -4.58
N CYS A 48 -4.47 -0.02 -3.94
CA CYS A 48 -5.06 0.22 -2.62
C CYS A 48 -6.59 0.02 -2.61
N GLU A 49 -7.30 0.37 -3.68
CA GLU A 49 -8.75 0.15 -3.78
C GLU A 49 -9.11 -1.32 -3.98
N GLY A 50 -8.31 -2.05 -4.76
CA GLY A 50 -8.50 -3.48 -5.02
C GLY A 50 -8.08 -4.41 -3.87
N LEU A 51 -7.52 -3.87 -2.78
CA LEU A 51 -7.00 -4.65 -1.65
C LEU A 51 -7.95 -4.59 -0.44
N ASP A 52 -8.48 -5.74 -0.02
CA ASP A 52 -9.17 -5.86 1.28
C ASP A 52 -8.14 -6.02 2.41
N GLY A 53 -7.68 -4.89 2.93
CA GLY A 53 -6.69 -4.85 4.01
C GLY A 53 -7.28 -4.83 5.42
N LYS A 54 -8.50 -5.33 5.67
CA LYS A 54 -9.10 -5.39 7.03
C LYS A 54 -8.22 -6.09 8.06
N GLU A 55 -7.37 -7.02 7.63
CA GLU A 55 -6.45 -7.79 8.50
C GLU A 55 -5.11 -7.07 8.76
N LEU A 56 -4.93 -5.90 8.14
CA LEU A 56 -3.72 -5.09 8.17
C LEU A 56 -3.96 -3.82 8.98
N SER A 57 -3.61 -3.86 10.27
CA SER A 57 -3.63 -2.65 11.11
C SER A 57 -2.74 -1.58 10.48
N GLY A 58 -3.30 -0.41 10.19
CA GLY A 58 -2.62 0.69 9.48
C GLY A 58 -2.84 0.74 7.97
N PHE A 59 -3.54 -0.24 7.37
CA PHE A 59 -3.84 -0.18 5.93
C PHE A 59 -4.82 0.94 5.56
N LYS A 60 -5.79 1.25 6.42
CA LYS A 60 -6.70 2.38 6.21
C LYS A 60 -5.92 3.70 6.09
N ASP A 61 -4.90 3.88 6.93
CA ASP A 61 -4.06 5.08 6.89
C ASP A 61 -3.25 5.13 5.61
N LEU A 62 -2.61 4.01 5.21
CA LEU A 62 -1.93 3.91 3.92
C LEU A 62 -2.86 4.28 2.76
N LYS A 63 -4.05 3.70 2.71
CA LYS A 63 -5.05 3.99 1.68
C LYS A 63 -5.40 5.47 1.65
N ASN A 64 -5.66 6.08 2.81
CA ASN A 64 -5.97 7.50 2.90
C ASN A 64 -4.80 8.38 2.44
N ASN A 65 -3.55 8.02 2.77
CA ASN A 65 -2.38 8.76 2.32
C ASN A 65 -2.21 8.70 0.79
N VAL A 66 -2.34 7.51 0.20
CA VAL A 66 -2.25 7.36 -1.27
C VAL A 66 -3.40 8.10 -1.97
N GLU A 67 -4.62 8.02 -1.43
CA GLU A 67 -5.78 8.77 -1.93
C GLU A 67 -5.55 10.28 -1.89
N ALA A 68 -4.99 10.82 -0.80
CA ALA A 68 -4.72 12.24 -0.65
C ALA A 68 -3.70 12.75 -1.69
N ILE A 69 -2.64 11.98 -1.95
CA ILE A 69 -1.65 12.33 -2.99
C ILE A 69 -2.32 12.33 -4.38
N TYR A 70 -3.12 11.31 -4.68
CA TYR A 70 -3.86 11.21 -5.93
C TYR A 70 -4.80 12.40 -6.12
N LEU A 71 -5.63 12.72 -5.12
CA LEU A 71 -6.57 13.84 -5.22
C LEU A 71 -5.85 15.18 -5.44
N ALA A 72 -4.79 15.45 -4.69
CA ALA A 72 -4.00 16.67 -4.88
C ALA A 72 -3.37 16.76 -6.29
N TYR A 73 -2.87 15.65 -6.84
CA TYR A 73 -2.42 15.58 -8.22
C TYR A 73 -3.54 15.89 -9.22
N ARG A 74 -4.73 15.31 -9.02
CA ARG A 74 -5.89 15.54 -9.89
C ARG A 74 -6.40 16.97 -9.84
N GLU A 75 -6.44 17.56 -8.64
CA GLU A 75 -6.87 18.95 -8.42
C GLU A 75 -5.91 19.95 -9.07
N ALA A 76 -4.61 19.65 -9.11
CA ALA A 76 -3.62 20.49 -9.76
C ALA A 76 -3.74 20.55 -11.29
N GLY A 77 -4.52 19.65 -11.92
CA GLY A 77 -4.84 19.72 -13.35
C GLY A 77 -3.62 19.73 -14.28
N GLY A 78 -2.53 19.06 -13.88
CA GLY A 78 -1.27 19.00 -14.64
C GLY A 78 -0.34 20.20 -14.45
N LYS A 79 -0.67 21.16 -13.58
CA LYS A 79 0.20 22.27 -13.19
C LYS A 79 0.55 22.16 -11.72
N ILE A 80 1.63 21.43 -11.45
CA ILE A 80 2.15 21.26 -10.09
C ILE A 80 3.37 22.16 -9.95
N ASP A 81 3.27 23.15 -9.06
CA ASP A 81 4.42 23.97 -8.67
C ASP A 81 5.40 23.19 -7.78
N THR A 82 6.59 23.73 -7.62
CA THR A 82 7.69 23.08 -6.89
C THR A 82 7.32 22.76 -5.44
N ASP A 83 6.62 23.65 -4.75
CA ASP A 83 6.27 23.48 -3.34
C ASP A 83 5.22 22.37 -3.17
N THR A 84 4.22 22.35 -4.05
CA THR A 84 3.21 21.30 -4.12
C THR A 84 3.87 19.97 -4.44
N HIS A 85 4.77 19.92 -5.44
CA HIS A 85 5.50 18.71 -5.77
C HIS A 85 6.32 18.19 -4.59
N ALA A 86 7.10 19.05 -3.93
CA ALA A 86 7.89 18.68 -2.76
C ALA A 86 7.02 18.12 -1.62
N HIS A 87 5.83 18.70 -1.41
CA HIS A 87 4.86 18.19 -0.45
C HIS A 87 4.35 16.79 -0.84
N LEU A 88 4.00 16.57 -2.10
CA LEU A 88 3.51 15.26 -2.60
C LEU A 88 4.59 14.18 -2.52
N VAL A 89 5.84 14.50 -2.83
CA VAL A 89 6.99 13.60 -2.64
C VAL A 89 7.15 13.24 -1.17
N SER A 90 7.05 14.21 -0.25
CA SER A 90 7.11 13.96 1.20
C SER A 90 5.99 13.01 1.67
N GLN A 91 4.76 13.20 1.18
CA GLN A 91 3.64 12.30 1.46
C GLN A 91 3.87 10.89 0.89
N ALA A 92 4.44 10.78 -0.32
CA ALA A 92 4.77 9.49 -0.92
C ALA A 92 5.86 8.75 -0.12
N VAL A 93 6.91 9.45 0.32
CA VAL A 93 7.94 8.89 1.21
C VAL A 93 7.33 8.39 2.52
N TYR A 94 6.41 9.14 3.11
CA TYR A 94 5.68 8.69 4.29
C TYR A 94 4.85 7.42 4.02
N ALA A 95 4.14 7.35 2.89
CA ALA A 95 3.39 6.17 2.48
C ALA A 95 4.30 4.95 2.22
N ILE A 96 5.50 5.16 1.68
CA ILE A 96 6.54 4.12 1.53
C ILE A 96 6.91 3.54 2.89
N VAL A 97 7.18 4.38 3.89
CA VAL A 97 7.51 3.94 5.26
C VAL A 97 6.34 3.14 5.87
N ARG A 98 5.11 3.63 5.72
CA ARG A 98 3.90 2.91 6.18
C ARG A 98 3.77 1.53 5.53
N THR A 99 3.97 1.45 4.22
CA THR A 99 3.90 0.18 3.47
C THR A 99 4.96 -0.81 3.96
N ASN A 100 6.18 -0.34 4.24
CA ASN A 100 7.25 -1.20 4.80
C ASN A 100 6.92 -1.73 6.20
N ILE A 101 6.29 -0.93 7.06
CA ILE A 101 5.84 -1.38 8.39
C ILE A 101 4.80 -2.51 8.24
N LEU A 102 3.83 -2.35 7.34
CA LEU A 102 2.81 -3.37 7.06
C LEU A 102 3.44 -4.67 6.53
N LEU A 103 4.35 -4.57 5.56
CA LEU A 103 5.07 -5.70 4.98
C LEU A 103 5.86 -6.46 6.05
N THR A 104 6.56 -5.73 6.93
CA THR A 104 7.32 -6.31 8.03
C THR A 104 6.41 -7.09 8.98
N GLY A 105 5.28 -6.50 9.37
CA GLY A 105 4.28 -7.16 10.22
C GLY A 105 3.71 -8.44 9.59
N LEU A 106 3.43 -8.42 8.29
CA LEU A 106 2.98 -9.60 7.54
C LEU A 106 4.05 -10.68 7.47
N GLU A 107 5.30 -10.35 7.19
CA GLU A 107 6.41 -11.31 7.16
C GLU A 107 6.56 -12.03 8.51
N PHE A 108 6.43 -11.32 9.63
CA PHE A 108 6.41 -11.96 10.95
C PHE A 108 5.20 -12.86 11.18
N LYS A 109 4.01 -12.51 10.68
CA LYS A 109 2.82 -13.38 10.74
C LYS A 109 3.04 -14.65 9.90
N VAL A 110 3.47 -14.52 8.65
CA VAL A 110 3.72 -15.64 7.73
C VAL A 110 4.80 -16.58 8.25
N LYS A 111 5.89 -16.04 8.81
CA LYS A 111 6.96 -16.87 9.41
C LYS A 111 6.45 -17.70 10.59
N ARG A 112 5.63 -17.13 11.47
CA ARG A 112 5.03 -17.86 12.59
C ARG A 112 4.08 -18.97 12.15
N MET A 113 3.49 -18.86 10.95
CA MET A 113 2.63 -19.89 10.37
C MET A 113 3.41 -21.09 9.80
N ARG A 114 4.73 -21.01 9.62
CA ARG A 114 5.55 -22.15 9.12
C ARG A 114 5.72 -23.29 10.14
N GLY A 115 5.30 -23.08 11.38
CA GLY A 115 5.40 -24.08 12.46
C GLY A 115 4.15 -24.93 12.69
N PHE A 116 3.17 -24.88 11.79
CA PHE A 116 1.96 -25.70 11.80
C PHE A 116 1.99 -26.76 10.71
#